data_AF-A0A3M1IEN4-F1
#
_entry.id   AF-A0A3M1IEN4-F1
#
_cell.length_a   1.000
_cell.length_b   1.000
_cell.length_c   1.000
_cell.angle_alpha   90.00
_cell.angle_beta   90.00
_cell.angle_gamma   90.00
#
_symmetry.space_group_name_H-M   'P 1'
#
loop_
_entity.id
_entity.type
_entity.pdbx_description
1 polymer ?
#
loop_
_entity_poly.entity_id
_entity_poly.type
_entity_poly.pdbx_seq_one_letter_code
_entity_poly.pdbx_strand_id
1 'polypeptide(L)'
;MGRDGGEDGFVRRGPGWLNCRMKPNGAAFRSTGDEPSAPPTRPPLRWWPAAGIVVLAAAAILVIRLQEDVPFQTRNLASLAVSLAAVALLWLWWLVGSRAPWRWRLIGCGGALLVVGLGLALFRIRGVSGDLMPIIEPRWAARERAVSPPAPPEAPQVAATPVAAPRRVVADFPQFLGPNRNCVIEGVELDPDWQARPPRPVWRRPIGEGWAGFAVVGERAFTQDQQGEWERVICLELATGRLLWEHRDRTRYDTTIAGPGPRAVPTVHEGRVLTLGATGLLNCLDAASGRLLWQRWITRDADSSVPDWGFAGSPLVIDGKVIVSAGGRDGRSLWAYDLQTGEPMWHAGDDAAGYSAPCLMDLAGVPQVLIFNRHR
;
A
#
# COMPACT_ATOMS: atom_id res chain seq x y z
N MET A 1 -34.30 17.87 -79.52
CA MET A 1 -33.76 18.64 -80.67
C MET A 1 -32.25 18.60 -80.53
N GLY A 2 -31.45 17.87 -81.30
CA GLY A 2 -31.65 17.34 -82.63
C GLY A 2 -30.44 17.76 -83.47
N ARG A 3 -29.55 16.80 -83.75
CA ARG A 3 -28.59 16.70 -84.88
C ARG A 3 -27.38 17.63 -84.89
N ASP A 4 -26.17 17.05 -84.90
CA ASP A 4 -25.36 16.61 -86.07
C ASP A 4 -24.79 17.83 -86.81
N GLY A 5 -23.54 17.91 -87.24
CA GLY A 5 -22.47 16.93 -87.36
C GLY A 5 -21.43 17.47 -88.34
N GLY A 6 -20.24 16.86 -88.34
CA GLY A 6 -19.24 16.90 -89.42
C GLY A 6 -18.40 18.19 -89.55
N GLU A 7 -17.18 18.18 -90.06
CA GLU A 7 -16.22 17.14 -90.44
C GLU A 7 -14.95 17.90 -90.87
N ASP A 8 -13.79 17.24 -90.79
CA ASP A 8 -12.54 17.45 -91.54
C ASP A 8 -11.79 18.81 -91.42
N GLY A 9 -10.47 18.90 -91.33
CA GLY A 9 -9.36 18.02 -91.68
C GLY A 9 -8.21 18.91 -92.22
N PHE A 10 -6.95 18.44 -92.15
CA PHE A 10 -5.73 19.01 -92.76
C PHE A 10 -5.08 20.26 -92.10
N VAL A 11 -3.75 20.50 -92.05
CA VAL A 11 -2.50 19.73 -92.26
C VAL A 11 -1.31 20.65 -91.89
N ARG A 12 -0.26 20.05 -91.30
CA ARG A 12 1.21 20.32 -91.34
C ARG A 12 1.83 21.75 -91.39
N ARG A 13 2.79 21.89 -90.46
CA ARG A 13 4.22 22.28 -90.59
C ARG A 13 4.61 23.68 -91.12
N GLY A 14 5.22 24.46 -90.20
CA GLY A 14 6.66 24.73 -90.25
C GLY A 14 7.15 26.03 -90.95
N PRO A 15 8.45 26.35 -90.86
CA PRO A 15 8.94 27.42 -89.98
C PRO A 15 9.91 28.42 -90.64
N GLY A 16 10.26 29.49 -89.93
CA GLY A 16 11.44 30.33 -90.22
C GLY A 16 11.24 31.79 -89.85
N TRP A 17 12.25 32.62 -89.57
CA TRP A 17 13.69 32.47 -89.34
C TRP A 17 14.18 33.90 -88.98
N LEU A 18 15.32 33.98 -88.26
CA LEU A 18 16.33 35.05 -88.31
C LEU A 18 15.98 36.50 -87.85
N ASN A 19 16.72 36.97 -86.84
CA ASN A 19 17.79 37.91 -87.15
C ASN A 19 18.89 37.97 -86.07
N CYS A 20 20.11 37.64 -86.51
CA CYS A 20 21.36 37.91 -85.82
C CYS A 20 21.77 39.38 -85.99
N ARG A 21 22.36 39.98 -84.95
CA ARG A 21 23.27 41.11 -85.08
C ARG A 21 24.46 40.90 -84.14
N MET A 22 25.63 40.67 -84.72
CA MET A 22 26.92 40.70 -84.04
C MET A 22 27.47 42.13 -84.00
N LYS A 23 28.15 42.48 -82.90
CA LYS A 23 29.51 43.03 -82.91
C LYS A 23 30.20 42.80 -81.55
N PRO A 24 31.55 42.79 -81.50
CA PRO A 24 32.36 42.03 -80.52
C PRO A 24 33.10 42.93 -79.53
N ASN A 25 33.52 42.36 -78.38
CA ASN A 25 34.91 42.35 -77.90
C ASN A 25 35.00 41.80 -76.47
N GLY A 26 36.13 41.13 -76.21
CA GLY A 26 36.34 40.23 -75.09
C GLY A 26 36.42 40.88 -73.71
N ALA A 27 35.99 40.09 -72.73
CA ALA A 27 36.44 40.15 -71.35
C ALA A 27 36.47 38.72 -70.82
N ALA A 28 37.61 38.33 -70.25
CA ALA A 28 37.90 37.01 -69.72
C ALA A 28 36.89 36.59 -68.65
N PHE A 29 36.19 35.47 -68.87
CA PHE A 29 35.35 34.85 -67.85
C PHE A 29 36.25 33.98 -66.96
N ARG A 30 36.51 34.44 -65.72
CA ARG A 30 37.18 33.64 -64.70
C ARG A 30 36.29 32.45 -64.35
N SER A 31 36.85 31.25 -64.42
CA SER A 31 36.26 30.04 -63.85
C SER A 31 36.29 30.15 -62.32
N THR A 32 35.16 30.49 -61.70
CA THR A 32 34.95 30.20 -60.28
C THR A 32 34.60 28.72 -60.18
N GLY A 33 35.51 27.93 -59.60
CA GLY A 33 35.21 26.57 -59.22
C GLY A 33 34.09 26.56 -58.19
N ASP A 34 33.04 25.80 -58.48
CA ASP A 34 32.07 25.39 -57.47
C ASP A 34 32.78 24.45 -56.50
N GLU A 35 33.19 24.97 -55.34
CA GLU A 35 33.43 24.14 -54.17
C GLU A 35 32.07 23.58 -53.70
N PRO A 36 31.96 22.27 -53.42
CA PRO A 36 30.75 21.73 -52.81
C PRO A 36 30.58 22.33 -51.42
N SER A 37 29.61 23.24 -51.27
CA SER A 37 29.22 23.81 -49.98
C SER A 37 28.95 22.68 -48.97
N ALA A 38 29.73 22.68 -47.88
CA ALA A 38 29.57 21.72 -46.80
C ALA A 38 28.11 21.73 -46.29
N PRO A 39 27.48 20.56 -46.04
CA PRO A 39 26.11 20.53 -45.59
C PRO A 39 25.96 21.28 -44.25
N PRO A 40 24.86 22.02 -44.03
CA PRO A 40 24.67 22.80 -42.83
C PRO A 40 24.75 21.89 -41.59
N THR A 41 25.77 22.09 -40.76
CA THR A 41 25.96 21.38 -39.51
C THR A 41 24.86 21.78 -38.54
N ARG A 42 23.99 20.83 -38.19
CA ARG A 42 22.90 21.08 -37.25
C ARG A 42 23.48 21.45 -35.88
N PRO A 43 22.89 22.44 -35.17
CA PRO A 43 23.37 22.80 -33.84
C PRO A 43 23.30 21.59 -32.90
N PRO A 44 24.33 21.37 -32.07
CA PRO A 44 24.40 20.20 -31.20
C PRO A 44 23.30 20.23 -30.13
N LEU A 45 22.94 19.03 -29.64
CA LEU A 45 21.97 18.86 -28.57
C LEU A 45 22.41 19.65 -27.32
N ARG A 46 21.51 20.45 -26.75
CA ARG A 46 21.81 21.26 -25.57
C ARG A 46 21.64 20.42 -24.31
N TRP A 47 22.63 19.56 -24.02
CA TRP A 47 22.59 18.56 -22.94
C TRP A 47 22.77 19.13 -21.52
N TRP A 48 23.43 20.28 -21.38
CA TRP A 48 23.79 20.84 -20.07
C TRP A 48 22.61 21.12 -19.12
N PRO A 49 21.39 21.55 -19.56
CA PRO A 49 20.28 21.75 -18.64
C PRO A 49 19.77 20.43 -18.06
N ALA A 50 19.82 19.34 -18.84
CA ALA A 50 19.49 18.01 -18.34
C ALA A 50 20.49 17.55 -17.28
N ALA A 51 21.79 17.75 -17.52
CA ALA A 51 22.82 17.48 -16.52
C ALA A 51 22.60 18.31 -15.23
N GLY A 52 22.25 19.59 -15.38
CA GLY A 52 21.89 20.46 -14.24
C GLY A 52 20.71 19.93 -13.43
N ILE A 53 19.62 19.50 -14.09
CA ILE A 53 18.44 18.91 -13.42
C ILE A 53 18.85 17.65 -12.63
N VAL A 54 19.64 16.75 -13.23
CA VAL A 54 20.08 15.51 -12.57
C VAL A 54 20.97 15.81 -11.37
N VAL A 55 21.95 16.72 -11.50
CA VAL A 55 22.85 17.09 -10.40
C VAL A 55 22.08 17.75 -9.26
N LEU A 56 21.17 18.67 -9.56
CA LEU A 56 20.34 19.32 -8.53
C LEU A 56 19.42 18.32 -7.83
N ALA A 57 18.80 17.40 -8.57
CA ALA A 57 17.97 16.35 -7.99
C ALA A 57 18.79 15.41 -7.09
N ALA A 58 19.99 14.99 -7.53
CA ALA A 58 20.88 14.15 -6.75
C ALA A 58 21.36 14.86 -5.47
N ALA A 59 21.73 16.14 -5.56
CA ALA A 59 22.10 16.95 -4.40
C ALA A 59 20.93 17.12 -3.43
N ALA A 60 19.72 17.40 -3.93
CA ALA A 60 18.52 17.52 -3.09
C ALA A 60 18.19 16.19 -2.38
N ILE A 61 18.28 15.05 -3.08
CA ILE A 61 18.10 13.72 -2.47
C ILE A 61 19.19 13.47 -1.43
N LEU A 62 20.45 13.81 -1.71
CA LEU A 62 21.54 13.65 -0.73
C LEU A 62 21.26 14.46 0.54
N VAL A 63 20.85 15.73 0.41
CA VAL A 63 20.46 16.57 1.55
C VAL A 63 19.32 15.94 2.35
N ILE A 64 18.27 15.44 1.69
CA ILE A 64 17.16 14.75 2.34
C ILE A 64 17.66 13.50 3.09
N ARG A 65 18.61 12.75 2.53
CA ARG A 65 19.13 11.52 3.14
C ARG A 65 20.01 11.78 4.35
N LEU A 66 20.72 12.90 4.37
CA LEU A 66 21.57 13.34 5.48
C LEU A 66 20.78 13.88 6.69
N GLN A 67 19.48 14.10 6.57
CA GLN A 67 18.61 14.51 7.69
C GLN A 67 18.26 13.30 8.58
N GLU A 68 19.13 12.95 9.52
CA GLU A 68 18.91 11.79 10.41
C GLU A 68 17.75 11.97 11.39
N ASP A 69 17.42 13.23 11.71
CA ASP A 69 16.33 13.65 12.60
C ASP A 69 14.93 13.50 11.99
N VAL A 70 14.86 13.41 10.66
CA VAL A 70 13.58 13.25 9.94
C VAL A 70 13.20 11.77 9.84
N PRO A 71 11.93 11.40 10.16
CA PRO A 71 11.44 10.05 10.01
C PRO A 71 11.75 9.48 8.62
N PHE A 72 12.20 8.22 8.57
CA PHE A 72 12.67 7.58 7.34
C PHE A 72 11.60 7.58 6.23
N GLN A 73 10.33 7.36 6.60
CA GLN A 73 9.18 7.44 5.71
C GLN A 73 9.05 8.82 5.03
N THR A 74 9.17 9.91 5.79
CA THR A 74 9.10 11.28 5.26
C THR A 74 10.24 11.55 4.28
N ARG A 75 11.45 11.08 4.59
CA ARG A 75 12.60 11.16 3.66
C ARG A 75 12.37 10.40 2.37
N ASN A 76 11.72 9.24 2.43
CA ASN A 76 11.36 8.45 1.25
C ASN A 76 10.34 9.17 0.37
N LEU A 77 9.28 9.74 0.95
CA LEU A 77 8.29 10.54 0.18
C LEU A 77 8.93 11.77 -0.46
N ALA A 78 9.76 12.51 0.28
CA ALA A 78 10.43 13.68 -0.24
C ALA A 78 11.39 13.31 -1.40
N SER A 79 12.15 12.22 -1.24
CA SER A 79 13.04 11.70 -2.30
C SER A 79 12.25 11.29 -3.56
N LEU A 80 11.09 10.66 -3.38
CA LEU A 80 10.19 10.30 -4.49
C LEU A 80 9.66 11.54 -5.20
N ALA A 81 9.21 12.55 -4.46
CA ALA A 81 8.72 13.81 -5.02
C ALA A 81 9.80 14.55 -5.83
N VAL A 82 11.03 14.63 -5.31
CA VAL A 82 12.17 15.21 -6.03
C VAL A 82 12.46 14.43 -7.31
N SER A 83 12.41 13.10 -7.26
CA SER A 83 12.64 12.24 -8.42
C SER A 83 11.58 12.46 -9.50
N LEU A 84 10.30 12.52 -9.13
CA LEU A 84 9.19 12.78 -10.06
C LEU A 84 9.28 14.18 -10.67
N ALA A 85 9.62 15.19 -9.88
CA ALA A 85 9.84 16.56 -10.38
C ALA A 85 11.02 16.61 -11.36
N ALA A 86 12.12 15.93 -11.07
CA ALA A 86 13.27 15.85 -11.96
C ALA A 86 12.92 15.17 -13.30
N VAL A 87 12.16 14.07 -13.26
CA VAL A 87 11.66 13.40 -14.47
C VAL A 87 10.77 14.33 -15.29
N ALA A 88 9.84 15.06 -14.66
CA ALA A 88 8.97 16.01 -15.34
C ALA A 88 9.76 17.16 -15.99
N LEU A 89 10.76 17.70 -15.29
CA LEU A 89 11.64 18.74 -15.82
C LEU A 89 12.53 18.24 -16.96
N LEU A 90 13.04 17.01 -16.87
CA LEU A 90 13.79 16.37 -17.96
C LEU A 90 12.90 16.16 -19.18
N TRP A 91 11.65 15.76 -18.98
CA TRP A 91 10.68 15.59 -20.07
C TRP A 91 10.32 16.92 -20.73
N LEU A 92 10.11 17.98 -19.93
CA LEU A 92 9.90 19.33 -20.43
C LEU A 92 11.13 19.86 -21.20
N TRP A 93 12.34 19.64 -20.66
CA TRP A 93 13.58 19.98 -21.35
C TRP A 93 13.70 19.22 -22.67
N TRP A 94 13.37 17.94 -22.72
CA TRP A 94 13.40 17.14 -23.94
C TRP A 94 12.48 17.73 -25.03
N LEU A 95 11.26 18.09 -24.63
CA LEU A 95 10.22 18.64 -25.50
C LEU A 95 10.52 20.05 -26.01
N VAL A 96 11.09 20.93 -25.18
CA VAL A 96 11.22 22.36 -25.48
C VAL A 96 12.67 22.83 -25.57
N GLY A 97 13.53 22.38 -24.65
CA GLY A 97 14.88 22.91 -24.43
C GLY A 97 16.03 22.16 -25.11
N SER A 98 15.80 20.95 -25.62
CA SER A 98 16.86 20.05 -26.13
C SER A 98 17.49 20.49 -27.46
N ARG A 99 16.81 21.35 -28.24
CA ARG A 99 17.10 21.66 -29.65
C ARG A 99 17.07 20.44 -30.58
N ALA A 100 16.55 19.30 -30.11
CA ALA A 100 16.39 18.12 -30.95
C ALA A 100 15.38 18.38 -32.09
N PRO A 101 15.57 17.78 -33.27
CA PRO A 101 14.57 17.82 -34.35
C PRO A 101 13.25 17.22 -33.88
N TRP A 102 12.12 17.76 -34.34
CA TRP A 102 10.77 17.32 -33.93
C TRP A 102 10.57 15.80 -34.01
N ARG A 103 11.04 15.16 -35.09
CA ARG A 103 11.01 13.69 -35.25
C ARG A 103 11.69 12.94 -34.09
N TRP A 104 12.83 13.43 -33.62
CA TRP A 104 13.57 12.80 -32.51
C TRP A 104 12.90 13.07 -31.17
N ARG A 105 12.25 14.24 -31.00
CA ARG A 105 11.43 14.52 -29.82
C ARG A 105 10.29 13.52 -29.71
N LEU A 106 9.55 13.32 -30.80
CA LEU A 106 8.46 12.34 -30.87
C LEU A 106 8.95 10.91 -30.62
N ILE A 107 10.07 10.50 -31.24
CA ILE A 107 10.67 9.18 -31.00
C ILE A 107 11.07 9.02 -29.53
N GLY A 108 11.70 10.03 -28.92
CA GLY A 108 12.09 9.98 -27.51
C GLY A 108 10.90 9.93 -26.55
N CYS A 109 9.85 10.73 -26.81
CA CYS A 109 8.60 10.67 -26.03
C CYS A 109 7.89 9.33 -26.20
N GLY A 110 7.77 8.84 -27.44
CA GLY A 110 7.20 7.53 -27.73
C GLY A 110 7.98 6.39 -27.08
N GLY A 111 9.32 6.45 -27.10
CA GLY A 111 10.20 5.49 -26.44
C GLY A 111 10.05 5.53 -24.91
N ALA A 112 10.01 6.71 -24.29
CA ALA A 112 9.79 6.85 -22.86
C ALA A 112 8.42 6.31 -22.44
N LEU A 113 7.36 6.64 -23.19
CA LEU A 113 6.01 6.10 -22.97
C LEU A 113 5.96 4.58 -23.17
N LEU A 114 6.68 4.06 -24.17
CA LEU A 114 6.79 2.62 -24.39
C LEU A 114 7.50 1.93 -23.22
N VAL A 115 8.58 2.49 -22.69
CA VAL A 115 9.29 1.94 -21.53
C VAL A 115 8.41 1.94 -20.29
N VAL A 116 7.71 3.04 -20.01
CA VAL A 116 6.75 3.11 -18.89
C VAL A 116 5.61 2.12 -19.09
N GLY A 117 5.02 2.08 -20.28
CA GLY A 117 3.95 1.16 -20.63
C GLY A 117 4.38 -0.30 -20.51
N LEU A 118 5.58 -0.64 -20.99
CA LEU A 118 6.16 -1.98 -20.86
C LEU A 118 6.44 -2.32 -19.40
N GLY A 119 6.97 -1.38 -18.61
CA GLY A 119 7.14 -1.54 -17.17
C GLY A 119 5.83 -1.86 -16.46
N LEU A 120 4.76 -1.09 -16.73
CA LEU A 120 3.43 -1.31 -16.17
C LEU A 120 2.77 -2.60 -16.66
N ALA A 121 3.10 -3.04 -17.88
CA ALA A 121 2.62 -4.30 -18.46
C ALA A 121 3.35 -5.53 -17.90
N LEU A 122 4.66 -5.42 -17.62
CA LEU A 122 5.47 -6.53 -17.13
C LEU A 122 5.45 -6.65 -15.60
N PHE A 123 5.35 -5.53 -14.90
CA PHE A 123 5.44 -5.48 -13.44
C PHE A 123 4.14 -4.96 -12.81
N ARG A 124 3.91 -5.37 -11.56
CA ARG A 124 2.86 -4.81 -10.69
C ARG A 124 3.45 -4.42 -9.35
N ILE A 125 2.83 -3.44 -8.71
CA ILE A 125 3.09 -3.09 -7.31
C ILE A 125 2.19 -4.00 -6.48
N ARG A 126 2.79 -4.98 -5.78
CA ARG A 126 2.05 -5.89 -4.90
C ARG A 126 1.62 -5.20 -3.62
N GLY A 127 2.48 -4.33 -3.12
CA GLY A 127 2.22 -3.56 -1.91
C GLY A 127 3.35 -2.58 -1.67
N VAL A 128 3.41 -2.09 -0.44
CA VAL A 128 4.42 -1.13 -0.01
C VAL A 128 5.04 -1.65 1.30
N SER A 129 6.35 -1.49 1.49
CA SER A 129 7.01 -1.80 2.76
C SER A 129 6.56 -0.82 3.86
N GLY A 130 6.89 -1.14 5.13
CA GLY A 130 6.65 -0.24 6.27
C GLY A 130 7.32 1.13 6.14
N ASP A 131 8.32 1.25 5.27
CA ASP A 131 9.03 2.49 4.95
C ASP A 131 8.46 3.21 3.72
N LEU A 132 7.28 2.80 3.26
CA LEU A 132 6.63 3.27 2.04
C LEU A 132 7.42 3.03 0.73
N MET A 133 8.23 1.97 0.66
CA MET A 133 8.89 1.57 -0.60
C MET A 133 8.03 0.58 -1.40
N PRO A 134 7.77 0.83 -2.69
CA PRO A 134 6.94 -0.04 -3.51
C PRO A 134 7.60 -1.39 -3.70
N ILE A 135 6.87 -2.46 -3.44
CA ILE A 135 7.30 -3.84 -3.68
C ILE A 135 6.85 -4.21 -5.09
N ILE A 136 7.81 -4.21 -6.01
CA ILE A 136 7.59 -4.48 -7.43
C ILE A 136 7.84 -5.97 -7.69
N GLU A 137 6.89 -6.63 -8.34
CA GLU A 137 7.05 -8.02 -8.79
C GLU A 137 6.57 -8.19 -10.23
N PRO A 138 7.10 -9.19 -10.97
CA PRO A 138 6.57 -9.54 -12.27
C PRO A 138 5.08 -9.90 -12.19
N ARG A 139 4.28 -9.51 -13.19
CA ARG A 139 2.83 -9.80 -13.19
C ARG A 139 2.52 -11.30 -13.19
N TRP A 140 3.44 -12.11 -13.68
CA TRP A 140 3.37 -13.58 -13.70
C TRP A 140 3.97 -14.24 -12.45
N ALA A 141 4.41 -13.48 -11.45
CA ALA A 141 4.83 -14.05 -10.17
C ALA A 141 3.66 -14.82 -9.55
N ALA A 142 3.93 -16.06 -9.13
CA ALA A 142 2.94 -16.89 -8.46
C ALA A 142 2.45 -16.14 -7.21
N ARG A 143 1.13 -15.91 -7.13
CA ARG A 143 0.51 -15.47 -5.89
C ARG A 143 0.69 -16.64 -4.95
N GLU A 144 1.48 -16.48 -3.88
CA GLU A 144 1.40 -17.39 -2.74
C GLU A 144 -0.06 -17.33 -2.28
N ARG A 145 -0.88 -18.26 -2.77
CA ARG A 145 -2.19 -18.49 -2.19
C ARG A 145 -1.89 -18.78 -0.74
N ALA A 146 -2.50 -18.02 0.16
CA ALA A 146 -2.64 -18.44 1.56
C ALA A 146 -2.97 -19.93 1.50
N VAL A 147 -2.00 -20.76 1.89
CA VAL A 147 -2.15 -22.20 1.80
C VAL A 147 -3.35 -22.49 2.68
N SER A 148 -4.49 -22.86 2.08
CA SER A 148 -5.56 -23.47 2.84
C SER A 148 -4.89 -24.61 3.58
N PRO A 149 -4.79 -24.57 4.93
CA PRO A 149 -4.27 -25.72 5.63
C PRO A 149 -5.13 -26.91 5.19
N PRO A 150 -4.52 -28.08 4.90
CA PRO A 150 -5.32 -29.27 4.63
C PRO A 150 -6.34 -29.42 5.76
N ALA A 151 -7.55 -29.86 5.41
CA ALA A 151 -8.58 -30.14 6.39
C ALA A 151 -7.95 -30.94 7.55
N PRO A 152 -8.21 -30.58 8.83
CA PRO A 152 -7.65 -31.32 9.94
C PRO A 152 -7.96 -32.80 9.72
N PRO A 153 -6.97 -33.71 9.77
CA PRO A 153 -7.29 -35.12 9.80
C PRO A 153 -8.24 -35.33 10.98
N GLU A 154 -9.31 -36.07 10.73
CA GLU A 154 -10.27 -36.49 11.75
C GLU A 154 -9.47 -37.09 12.90
N ALA A 155 -9.51 -36.44 14.06
CA ALA A 155 -8.59 -36.75 15.16
C ALA A 155 -8.80 -38.21 15.57
N PRO A 156 -7.75 -39.06 15.58
CA PRO A 156 -7.88 -40.36 16.21
C PRO A 156 -8.23 -40.15 17.68
N GLN A 157 -9.30 -40.81 18.14
CA GLN A 157 -9.64 -40.90 19.55
C GLN A 157 -8.56 -41.71 20.27
N VAL A 158 -7.42 -41.07 20.56
CA VAL A 158 -6.39 -41.65 21.42
C VAL A 158 -6.82 -41.41 22.85
N ALA A 159 -7.03 -42.50 23.58
CA ALA A 159 -7.31 -42.48 25.01
C ALA A 159 -6.27 -41.60 25.73
N ALA A 160 -6.77 -40.65 26.53
CA ALA A 160 -5.96 -39.67 27.24
C ALA A 160 -4.97 -40.38 28.18
N THR A 161 -3.69 -40.28 27.87
CA THR A 161 -2.63 -40.57 28.85
C THR A 161 -2.57 -39.36 29.78
N PRO A 162 -2.58 -39.53 31.12
CA PRO A 162 -2.57 -38.40 32.04
C PRO A 162 -1.27 -37.61 31.88
N VAL A 163 -1.39 -36.43 31.28
CA VAL A 163 -0.31 -35.43 31.23
C VAL A 163 -0.14 -34.88 32.63
N ALA A 164 1.09 -34.92 33.14
CA ALA A 164 1.45 -34.33 34.42
C ALA A 164 0.97 -32.87 34.46
N ALA A 165 0.33 -32.47 35.57
CA ALA A 165 -0.28 -31.15 35.74
C ALA A 165 0.70 -30.02 35.34
N PRO A 166 0.27 -29.04 34.52
CA PRO A 166 1.13 -27.94 34.13
C PRO A 166 1.56 -27.13 35.35
N ARG A 167 2.87 -26.94 35.49
CA ARG A 167 3.49 -26.08 36.50
C ARG A 167 3.17 -24.61 36.14
N ARG A 168 2.40 -23.97 37.02
CA ARG A 168 2.22 -22.52 37.30
C ARG A 168 2.20 -21.53 36.12
N VAL A 169 0.99 -21.00 35.88
CA VAL A 169 0.61 -19.67 35.39
C VAL A 169 1.68 -18.94 34.57
N VAL A 170 1.66 -19.17 33.26
CA VAL A 170 2.10 -18.13 32.31
C VAL A 170 1.17 -16.94 32.55
N ALA A 171 1.72 -15.76 32.83
CA ALA A 171 0.91 -14.56 32.98
C ALA A 171 0.09 -14.35 31.69
N ASP A 172 -1.22 -14.17 31.84
CA ASP A 172 -2.10 -13.92 30.70
C ASP A 172 -1.67 -12.64 29.98
N PHE A 173 -1.83 -12.64 28.66
CA PHE A 173 -1.64 -11.48 27.79
C PHE A 173 -2.97 -11.20 27.06
N PRO A 174 -4.02 -10.79 27.77
CA PRO A 174 -5.40 -10.87 27.26
C PRO A 174 -5.74 -9.83 26.20
N GLN A 175 -4.88 -8.83 25.98
CA GLN A 175 -5.17 -7.68 25.14
C GLN A 175 -3.90 -7.05 24.57
N PHE A 176 -4.08 -6.09 23.66
CA PHE A 176 -2.99 -5.31 23.08
C PHE A 176 -2.10 -4.69 24.15
N LEU A 177 -0.78 -4.86 24.00
CA LEU A 177 0.25 -4.40 24.94
C LEU A 177 0.15 -5.00 26.36
N GLY A 178 -0.55 -6.13 26.51
CA GLY A 178 -0.55 -6.93 27.73
C GLY A 178 -1.64 -6.57 28.72
N PRO A 179 -1.65 -7.19 29.91
CA PRO A 179 -2.72 -7.01 30.89
C PRO A 179 -2.96 -5.55 31.27
N ASN A 180 -1.89 -4.75 31.31
CA ASN A 180 -1.92 -3.33 31.69
C ASN A 180 -1.76 -2.36 30.51
N ARG A 181 -1.83 -2.84 29.26
CA ARG A 181 -1.61 -2.05 28.02
C ARG A 181 -0.31 -1.22 27.98
N ASN A 182 0.75 -1.70 28.62
CA ASN A 182 2.01 -0.96 28.80
C ASN A 182 3.24 -1.66 28.19
N CYS A 183 3.05 -2.75 27.44
CA CYS A 183 4.11 -3.58 26.86
C CYS A 183 5.03 -4.27 27.88
N VAL A 184 4.60 -4.44 29.13
CA VAL A 184 5.40 -5.05 30.20
C VAL A 184 4.75 -6.35 30.67
N ILE A 185 5.56 -7.40 30.80
CA ILE A 185 5.20 -8.64 31.49
C ILE A 185 6.14 -8.78 32.69
N GLU A 186 5.56 -8.83 33.88
CA GLU A 186 6.31 -8.95 35.13
C GLU A 186 6.64 -10.42 35.43
N GLY A 187 7.75 -10.66 36.15
CA GLY A 187 8.12 -11.99 36.63
C GLY A 187 8.64 -12.94 35.55
N VAL A 188 8.93 -12.45 34.34
CA VAL A 188 9.56 -13.22 33.26
C VAL A 188 10.98 -12.72 33.04
N GLU A 189 11.96 -13.61 33.21
CA GLU A 189 13.35 -13.37 32.84
C GLU A 189 13.66 -14.13 31.55
N LEU A 190 14.10 -13.41 30.52
CA LEU A 190 14.52 -14.00 29.26
C LEU A 190 16.04 -13.97 29.18
N ASP A 191 16.63 -15.06 28.69
CA ASP A 191 18.06 -15.09 28.37
C ASP A 191 18.32 -14.17 27.17
N PRO A 192 19.15 -13.11 27.33
CA PRO A 192 19.39 -12.15 26.26
C PRO A 192 20.40 -12.66 25.22
N ASP A 193 21.15 -13.72 25.50
CA ASP A 193 22.22 -14.21 24.61
C ASP A 193 21.67 -15.19 23.57
N TRP A 194 20.97 -14.63 22.59
CA TRP A 194 20.36 -15.41 21.51
C TRP A 194 21.39 -15.94 20.50
N GLN A 195 22.65 -15.49 20.58
CA GLN A 195 23.74 -16.00 19.76
C GLN A 195 24.24 -17.35 20.28
N ALA A 196 24.51 -17.45 21.59
CA ALA A 196 24.94 -18.71 22.18
C ALA A 196 23.75 -19.66 22.43
N ARG A 197 22.58 -19.11 22.77
CA ARG A 197 21.42 -19.87 23.23
C ARG A 197 20.15 -19.40 22.48
N PRO A 198 20.05 -19.66 21.17
CA PRO A 198 18.90 -19.24 20.38
C PRO A 198 17.60 -19.91 20.88
N PRO A 199 16.47 -19.20 20.86
CA PRO A 199 15.19 -19.79 21.21
C PRO A 199 14.85 -20.93 20.27
N ARG A 200 14.36 -22.04 20.82
CA ARG A 200 13.94 -23.21 20.03
C ARG A 200 12.49 -23.01 19.55
N PRO A 201 12.20 -23.18 18.26
CA PRO A 201 10.83 -23.13 17.78
C PRO A 201 10.03 -24.29 18.40
N VAL A 202 8.94 -23.96 19.12
CA VAL A 202 8.04 -24.97 19.72
C VAL A 202 7.09 -25.50 18.66
N TRP A 203 6.44 -24.60 17.91
CA TRP A 203 5.58 -24.96 16.78
C TRP A 203 5.53 -23.81 15.77
N ARG A 204 5.07 -24.14 14.55
CA ARG A 204 4.75 -23.18 13.48
C ARG A 204 3.52 -23.68 12.74
N ARG A 205 2.63 -22.76 12.34
CA ARG A 205 1.49 -23.07 11.48
C ARG A 205 1.27 -21.98 10.42
N PRO A 206 0.73 -22.33 9.25
CA PRO A 206 0.16 -21.35 8.34
C PRO A 206 -1.01 -20.61 8.99
N ILE A 207 -1.09 -19.30 8.74
CA ILE A 207 -2.21 -18.43 9.10
C ILE A 207 -2.69 -17.69 7.84
N GLY A 208 -3.90 -17.14 7.86
CA GLY A 208 -4.40 -16.28 6.79
C GLY A 208 -3.65 -14.93 6.69
N GLU A 209 -4.09 -14.12 5.74
CA GLU A 209 -3.60 -12.76 5.53
C GLU A 209 -3.99 -11.85 6.72
N GLY A 210 -3.06 -11.12 7.32
CA GLY A 210 -3.37 -10.22 8.43
C GLY A 210 -2.14 -9.74 9.19
N TRP A 211 -2.36 -8.80 10.09
CA TRP A 211 -1.30 -8.13 10.86
C TRP A 211 -1.59 -8.12 12.37
N ALA A 212 -2.68 -8.78 12.79
CA ALA A 212 -3.05 -8.87 14.18
C ALA A 212 -2.00 -9.65 14.98
N GLY A 213 -1.68 -9.15 16.17
CA GLY A 213 -0.98 -9.92 17.19
C GLY A 213 -1.88 -11.00 17.83
N PHE A 214 -1.39 -11.59 18.91
CA PHE A 214 -2.11 -12.59 19.69
C PHE A 214 -2.51 -12.05 21.05
N ALA A 215 -3.71 -12.39 21.49
CA ALA A 215 -4.09 -12.38 22.89
C ALA A 215 -3.99 -13.80 23.45
N VAL A 216 -3.45 -13.97 24.66
CA VAL A 216 -3.24 -15.28 25.30
C VAL A 216 -3.91 -15.28 26.66
N VAL A 217 -4.79 -16.26 26.90
CA VAL A 217 -5.43 -16.49 28.20
C VAL A 217 -5.41 -17.98 28.50
N GLY A 218 -4.75 -18.36 29.58
CA GLY A 218 -4.47 -19.76 29.92
C GLY A 218 -3.77 -20.49 28.77
N GLU A 219 -4.36 -21.59 28.32
CA GLU A 219 -3.81 -22.43 27.25
C GLU A 219 -4.32 -22.06 25.85
N ARG A 220 -4.95 -20.89 25.69
CA ARG A 220 -5.55 -20.45 24.43
C ARG A 220 -4.88 -19.18 23.90
N ALA A 221 -4.64 -19.17 22.59
CA ALA A 221 -4.17 -18.00 21.85
C ALA A 221 -5.23 -17.58 20.81
N PHE A 222 -5.60 -16.32 20.82
CA PHE A 222 -6.61 -15.72 19.95
C PHE A 222 -5.97 -14.71 19.01
N THR A 223 -6.34 -14.73 17.74
CA THR A 223 -5.89 -13.74 16.74
C THR A 223 -6.92 -13.59 15.63
N GLN A 224 -6.69 -12.65 14.72
CA GLN A 224 -7.50 -12.43 13.54
C GLN A 224 -6.67 -12.59 12.28
N ASP A 225 -7.28 -13.20 11.26
CA ASP A 225 -6.68 -13.30 9.93
C ASP A 225 -7.75 -13.19 8.84
N GLN A 226 -7.35 -13.30 7.58
CA GLN A 226 -8.24 -13.26 6.43
C GLN A 226 -7.91 -14.39 5.47
N GLN A 227 -8.92 -15.13 5.01
CA GLN A 227 -8.80 -16.19 4.01
C GLN A 227 -9.86 -16.03 2.93
N GLY A 228 -9.43 -15.67 1.72
CA GLY A 228 -10.35 -15.35 0.62
C GLY A 228 -11.25 -14.18 0.99
N GLU A 229 -12.56 -14.37 0.87
CA GLU A 229 -13.59 -13.35 1.16
C GLU A 229 -14.01 -13.28 2.64
N TRP A 230 -13.22 -13.88 3.53
CA TRP A 230 -13.55 -14.02 4.94
C TRP A 230 -12.47 -13.43 5.82
N GLU A 231 -12.81 -12.43 6.64
CA GLU A 231 -12.07 -12.15 7.87
C GLU A 231 -12.49 -13.18 8.93
N ARG A 232 -11.53 -13.62 9.72
CA ARG A 232 -11.73 -14.68 10.72
C ARG A 232 -11.14 -14.29 12.05
N VAL A 233 -11.77 -14.80 13.10
CA VAL A 233 -11.19 -14.87 14.45
C VAL A 233 -10.89 -16.33 14.72
N ILE A 234 -9.66 -16.64 15.12
CA ILE A 234 -9.26 -18.03 15.39
C ILE A 234 -8.77 -18.16 16.82
N CYS A 235 -9.03 -19.34 17.39
CA CYS A 235 -8.49 -19.76 18.68
C CYS A 235 -7.61 -20.98 18.49
N LEU A 236 -6.41 -20.92 19.05
CA LEU A 236 -5.40 -21.95 18.98
C LEU A 236 -5.07 -22.46 20.37
N GLU A 237 -4.73 -23.74 20.45
CA GLU A 237 -4.05 -24.31 21.62
C GLU A 237 -2.63 -23.76 21.69
N LEU A 238 -2.31 -23.04 22.77
CA LEU A 238 -1.04 -22.31 22.91
C LEU A 238 0.18 -23.24 22.81
N ALA A 239 0.08 -24.45 23.35
CA ALA A 239 1.20 -25.40 23.42
C ALA A 239 1.56 -26.03 22.06
N THR A 240 0.60 -26.13 21.14
CA THR A 240 0.76 -26.91 19.89
C THR A 240 0.47 -26.12 18.62
N GLY A 241 -0.22 -24.97 18.74
CA GLY A 241 -0.76 -24.22 17.61
C GLY A 241 -1.99 -24.87 16.96
N ARG A 242 -2.53 -25.95 17.52
CA ARG A 242 -3.71 -26.63 16.96
C ARG A 242 -4.93 -25.70 16.97
N LEU A 243 -5.63 -25.60 15.84
CA LEU A 243 -6.88 -24.85 15.75
C LEU A 243 -7.95 -25.49 16.65
N LEU A 244 -8.50 -24.72 17.57
CA LEU A 244 -9.59 -25.13 18.47
C LEU A 244 -10.94 -24.75 17.89
N TRP A 245 -11.07 -23.51 17.42
CA TRP A 245 -12.27 -23.00 16.75
C TRP A 245 -11.92 -21.82 15.85
N GLU A 246 -12.83 -21.51 14.92
CA GLU A 246 -12.80 -20.29 14.12
C GLU A 246 -14.21 -19.68 13.98
N HIS A 247 -14.28 -18.35 13.97
CA HIS A 247 -15.44 -17.56 13.55
C HIS A 247 -15.11 -16.88 12.23
N ARG A 248 -16.08 -16.77 11.31
CA ARG A 248 -15.87 -16.20 9.97
C ARG A 248 -16.92 -15.14 9.66
N ASP A 249 -16.45 -13.99 9.22
CA ASP A 249 -17.29 -12.90 8.73
C ASP A 249 -17.03 -12.67 7.25
N ARG A 250 -18.10 -12.56 6.45
CA ARG A 250 -18.00 -12.36 5.00
C ARG A 250 -17.65 -10.90 4.69
N THR A 251 -16.42 -10.53 4.97
CA THR A 251 -15.83 -9.23 4.70
C THR A 251 -14.37 -9.39 4.29
N ARG A 252 -13.86 -8.45 3.51
CA ARG A 252 -12.48 -8.46 3.04
C ARG A 252 -11.93 -7.04 3.02
N TYR A 253 -10.78 -6.87 3.63
CA TYR A 253 -9.97 -5.67 3.50
C TYR A 253 -8.73 -5.97 2.65
N ASP A 254 -8.50 -5.15 1.63
CA ASP A 254 -7.35 -5.27 0.72
C ASP A 254 -7.08 -3.91 0.05
N THR A 255 -5.98 -3.25 0.44
CA THR A 255 -5.50 -2.05 -0.24
C THR A 255 -4.04 -2.21 -0.61
N THR A 256 -3.60 -1.58 -1.71
CA THR A 256 -2.20 -1.66 -2.16
C THR A 256 -1.24 -1.08 -1.13
N ILE A 257 -1.65 -0.06 -0.38
CA ILE A 257 -0.77 0.64 0.55
C ILE A 257 -0.70 -0.14 1.88
N ALA A 258 -1.84 -0.59 2.41
CA ALA A 258 -1.87 -1.21 3.73
C ALA A 258 -1.75 -2.73 3.72
N GLY A 259 -1.99 -3.36 2.56
CA GLY A 259 -2.09 -4.80 2.44
C GLY A 259 -3.39 -5.38 3.00
N PRO A 260 -3.57 -6.70 2.91
CA PRO A 260 -4.81 -7.36 3.28
C PRO A 260 -4.97 -7.59 4.78
N GLY A 261 -6.23 -7.77 5.21
CA GLY A 261 -6.61 -8.39 6.47
C GLY A 261 -6.68 -7.48 7.70
N PRO A 262 -7.11 -8.04 8.85
CA PRO A 262 -7.28 -7.35 10.12
C PRO A 262 -5.95 -7.04 10.82
N ARG A 263 -5.96 -6.03 11.70
CA ARG A 263 -4.76 -5.51 12.39
C ARG A 263 -4.90 -5.36 13.90
N ALA A 264 -6.14 -5.19 14.38
CA ALA A 264 -6.42 -5.09 15.80
C ALA A 264 -6.11 -6.43 16.50
N VAL A 265 -5.53 -6.36 17.70
CA VAL A 265 -5.36 -7.53 18.56
C VAL A 265 -6.68 -7.77 19.29
N PRO A 266 -7.16 -9.03 19.38
CA PRO A 266 -8.33 -9.35 20.19
C PRO A 266 -8.16 -8.92 21.65
N THR A 267 -9.27 -8.61 22.31
CA THR A 267 -9.32 -8.39 23.76
C THR A 267 -10.16 -9.51 24.38
N VAL A 268 -9.57 -10.27 25.30
CA VAL A 268 -10.24 -11.34 26.04
C VAL A 268 -10.65 -10.82 27.41
N HIS A 269 -11.93 -10.90 27.74
CA HIS A 269 -12.47 -10.42 29.00
C HIS A 269 -13.67 -11.26 29.43
N GLU A 270 -13.66 -11.80 30.65
CA GLU A 270 -14.80 -12.53 31.25
C GLU A 270 -15.42 -13.61 30.32
N GLY A 271 -14.57 -14.45 29.71
CA GLY A 271 -15.03 -15.51 28.83
C GLY A 271 -15.51 -15.03 27.45
N ARG A 272 -15.23 -13.77 27.08
CA ARG A 272 -15.55 -13.18 25.78
C ARG A 272 -14.29 -12.80 25.02
N VAL A 273 -14.38 -12.80 23.70
CA VAL A 273 -13.34 -12.29 22.80
C VAL A 273 -13.94 -11.16 21.98
N LEU A 274 -13.41 -9.95 22.18
CA LEU A 274 -13.78 -8.75 21.46
C LEU A 274 -12.78 -8.52 20.34
N THR A 275 -13.27 -8.33 19.12
CA THR A 275 -12.43 -8.16 17.93
C THR A 275 -12.94 -7.06 17.04
N LEU A 276 -12.02 -6.31 16.42
CA LEU A 276 -12.36 -5.28 15.44
C LEU A 276 -11.70 -5.62 14.10
N GLY A 277 -12.51 -6.08 13.15
CA GLY A 277 -12.08 -6.35 11.77
C GLY A 277 -11.60 -5.09 11.05
N ALA A 278 -10.78 -5.24 10.00
CA ALA A 278 -10.20 -4.08 9.31
C ALA A 278 -11.26 -3.21 8.61
N THR A 279 -12.43 -3.78 8.32
CA THR A 279 -13.58 -3.08 7.72
C THR A 279 -14.52 -2.42 8.74
N GLY A 280 -14.22 -2.48 10.04
CA GLY A 280 -15.01 -1.84 11.10
C GLY A 280 -16.10 -2.74 11.67
N LEU A 281 -15.95 -4.06 11.53
CA LEU A 281 -16.85 -5.03 12.15
C LEU A 281 -16.37 -5.36 13.56
N LEU A 282 -17.15 -4.95 14.56
CA LEU A 282 -16.90 -5.25 15.97
C LEU A 282 -17.69 -6.50 16.37
N ASN A 283 -16.98 -7.56 16.75
CA ASN A 283 -17.59 -8.79 17.23
C ASN A 283 -17.36 -8.96 18.73
N CYS A 284 -18.35 -9.56 19.40
CA CYS A 284 -18.18 -10.23 20.68
C CYS A 284 -18.49 -11.70 20.53
N LEU A 285 -17.49 -12.54 20.81
CA LEU A 285 -17.58 -13.98 20.69
C LEU A 285 -17.46 -14.64 22.06
N ASP A 286 -18.07 -15.80 22.23
CA ASP A 286 -17.81 -16.70 23.33
C ASP A 286 -16.37 -17.25 23.20
N ALA A 287 -15.54 -17.08 24.23
CA ALA A 287 -14.12 -17.45 24.16
C ALA A 287 -13.88 -18.97 24.08
N ALA A 288 -14.80 -19.77 24.60
CA ALA A 288 -14.66 -21.22 24.62
C ALA A 288 -14.98 -21.85 23.26
N SER A 289 -16.00 -21.33 22.56
CA SER A 289 -16.56 -21.94 21.36
C SER A 289 -16.39 -21.11 20.08
N GLY A 290 -16.09 -19.82 20.18
CA GLY A 290 -16.10 -18.89 19.05
C GLY A 290 -17.50 -18.49 18.60
N ARG A 291 -18.56 -18.90 19.30
CA ARG A 291 -19.94 -18.56 18.97
C ARG A 291 -20.15 -17.05 19.06
N LEU A 292 -20.75 -16.47 18.04
CA LEU A 292 -21.16 -15.07 18.04
C LEU A 292 -22.18 -14.78 19.14
N LEU A 293 -21.89 -13.78 19.98
CA LEU A 293 -22.81 -13.27 21.01
C LEU A 293 -23.52 -12.02 20.50
N TRP A 294 -22.76 -11.07 19.94
CA TRP A 294 -23.30 -9.89 19.25
C TRP A 294 -22.27 -9.32 18.27
N GLN A 295 -22.75 -8.47 17.35
CA GLN A 295 -21.96 -7.88 16.28
C GLN A 295 -22.46 -6.48 15.91
N ARG A 296 -21.55 -5.54 15.63
CA ARG A 296 -21.88 -4.16 15.23
C ARG A 296 -20.96 -3.66 14.12
N TRP A 297 -21.50 -2.83 13.24
CA TRP A 297 -20.73 -2.10 12.23
C TRP A 297 -20.46 -0.70 12.75
N ILE A 298 -19.27 -0.45 13.28
CA ILE A 298 -18.95 0.84 13.91
C ILE A 298 -18.97 1.99 12.90
N THR A 299 -18.71 1.67 11.63
CA THR A 299 -18.82 2.61 10.52
C THR A 299 -20.24 3.09 10.27
N ARG A 300 -21.25 2.23 10.52
CA ARG A 300 -22.66 2.59 10.39
C ARG A 300 -23.12 3.43 11.58
N ASP A 301 -22.72 3.05 12.80
CA ASP A 301 -23.07 3.82 14.00
C ASP A 301 -22.45 5.23 13.95
N ALA A 302 -21.21 5.34 13.45
CA ALA A 302 -20.47 6.59 13.44
C ALA A 302 -20.68 7.46 12.19
N ASP A 303 -21.37 6.95 11.16
CA ASP A 303 -21.39 7.54 9.81
C ASP A 303 -19.98 7.86 9.30
N SER A 304 -19.13 6.83 9.29
CA SER A 304 -17.71 6.94 8.96
C SER A 304 -17.26 5.97 7.88
N SER A 305 -16.10 6.23 7.30
CA SER A 305 -15.48 5.40 6.27
C SER A 305 -14.34 4.56 6.86
N VAL A 306 -14.08 3.41 6.24
CA VAL A 306 -12.90 2.58 6.55
C VAL A 306 -11.63 3.42 6.29
N PRO A 307 -10.69 3.52 7.26
CA PRO A 307 -9.43 4.24 7.07
C PRO A 307 -8.53 3.62 5.98
N ASP A 308 -7.56 4.39 5.49
CA ASP A 308 -6.62 3.96 4.44
C ASP A 308 -5.84 2.69 4.81
N TRP A 309 -5.65 2.43 6.11
CA TRP A 309 -4.99 1.22 6.65
C TRP A 309 -5.95 0.26 7.36
N GLY A 310 -7.25 0.46 7.19
CA GLY A 310 -8.28 -0.26 7.93
C GLY A 310 -8.30 0.13 9.40
N PHE A 311 -9.25 -0.43 10.15
CA PHE A 311 -9.26 -0.26 11.60
C PHE A 311 -8.15 -1.10 12.23
N ALA A 312 -7.38 -0.46 13.13
CA ALA A 312 -6.27 -1.09 13.86
C ALA A 312 -6.36 -0.92 15.38
N GLY A 313 -7.35 -0.15 15.86
CA GLY A 313 -7.55 0.10 17.29
C GLY A 313 -8.14 -1.10 18.02
N SER A 314 -7.33 -1.76 18.84
CA SER A 314 -7.75 -2.93 19.63
C SER A 314 -8.79 -2.53 20.69
N PRO A 315 -9.97 -3.19 20.78
CA PRO A 315 -11.04 -2.80 21.69
C PRO A 315 -10.60 -2.72 23.14
N LEU A 316 -10.98 -1.67 23.88
CA LEU A 316 -10.77 -1.56 25.32
C LEU A 316 -12.02 -2.04 26.05
N VAL A 317 -11.86 -2.87 27.09
CA VAL A 317 -12.98 -3.29 27.94
C VAL A 317 -12.79 -2.75 29.35
N ILE A 318 -13.72 -1.90 29.80
CA ILE A 318 -13.74 -1.32 31.15
C ILE A 318 -15.18 -1.17 31.64
N ASP A 319 -15.45 -1.49 32.90
CA ASP A 319 -16.75 -1.29 33.56
C ASP A 319 -17.97 -1.75 32.71
N GLY A 320 -17.89 -2.95 32.14
CA GLY A 320 -18.94 -3.51 31.27
C GLY A 320 -19.10 -2.83 29.91
N LYS A 321 -18.12 -2.05 29.46
CA LYS A 321 -18.16 -1.30 28.18
C LYS A 321 -17.05 -1.75 27.25
N VAL A 322 -17.37 -1.89 25.97
CA VAL A 322 -16.41 -2.10 24.88
C VAL A 322 -16.21 -0.77 24.16
N ILE A 323 -14.99 -0.24 24.20
CA ILE A 323 -14.65 1.08 23.69
C ILE A 323 -13.75 0.95 22.45
N VAL A 324 -14.15 1.63 21.37
CA VAL A 324 -13.44 1.63 20.08
C VAL A 324 -13.51 3.00 19.40
N SER A 325 -12.49 3.32 18.61
CA SER A 325 -12.48 4.51 17.76
C SER A 325 -13.10 4.19 16.39
N ALA A 326 -14.23 4.83 16.09
CA ALA A 326 -14.97 4.68 14.84
C ALA A 326 -14.76 5.85 13.86
N GLY A 327 -14.27 7.00 14.34
CA GLY A 327 -13.79 8.10 13.50
C GLY A 327 -14.86 8.98 12.84
N GLY A 328 -16.08 8.97 13.39
CA GLY A 328 -17.21 9.79 12.94
C GLY A 328 -17.17 11.24 13.41
N ARG A 329 -18.14 12.04 12.93
CA ARG A 329 -18.33 13.46 13.28
C ARG A 329 -19.49 13.64 14.28
N ASP A 330 -19.68 14.85 14.76
CA ASP A 330 -20.78 15.26 15.64
C ASP A 330 -20.83 14.42 16.93
N GLY A 331 -19.66 14.28 17.56
CA GLY A 331 -19.47 13.47 18.75
C GLY A 331 -19.38 11.97 18.48
N ARG A 332 -19.32 11.50 17.22
CA ARG A 332 -19.31 10.06 16.88
C ARG A 332 -17.92 9.47 16.62
N SER A 333 -16.85 10.08 17.13
CA SER A 333 -15.48 9.59 16.93
C SER A 333 -15.14 8.35 17.75
N LEU A 334 -15.37 8.39 19.07
CA LEU A 334 -15.14 7.31 20.02
C LEU A 334 -16.48 6.78 20.50
N TRP A 335 -16.66 5.46 20.53
CA TRP A 335 -17.89 4.82 20.96
C TRP A 335 -17.65 3.85 22.11
N ALA A 336 -18.60 3.81 23.04
CA ALA A 336 -18.73 2.73 24.01
C ALA A 336 -20.02 1.96 23.77
N TYR A 337 -19.88 0.65 23.72
CA TYR A 337 -20.97 -0.31 23.61
C TYR A 337 -21.08 -1.11 24.90
N ASP A 338 -22.29 -1.51 25.26
CA ASP A 338 -22.51 -2.44 26.35
C ASP A 338 -21.90 -3.81 26.04
N LEU A 339 -21.10 -4.36 26.97
CA LEU A 339 -20.36 -5.61 26.77
C LEU A 339 -21.27 -6.82 26.56
N GLN A 340 -22.48 -6.80 27.13
CA GLN A 340 -23.40 -7.94 27.10
C GLN A 340 -24.22 -7.96 25.81
N THR A 341 -24.65 -6.79 25.35
CA THR A 341 -25.64 -6.63 24.29
C THR A 341 -25.09 -6.04 23.00
N GLY A 342 -23.99 -5.29 23.06
CA GLY A 342 -23.46 -4.52 21.93
C GLY A 342 -24.26 -3.24 21.62
N GLU A 343 -25.21 -2.87 22.48
CA GLU A 343 -25.97 -1.62 22.32
C GLU A 343 -25.11 -0.40 22.63
N PRO A 344 -25.23 0.70 21.86
CA PRO A 344 -24.49 1.92 22.16
C PRO A 344 -24.86 2.50 23.53
N MET A 345 -23.85 2.90 24.30
CA MET A 345 -24.03 3.54 25.60
C MET A 345 -23.72 5.03 25.54
N TRP A 346 -22.60 5.38 24.90
CA TRP A 346 -22.20 6.76 24.67
C TRP A 346 -21.26 6.87 23.47
N HIS A 347 -21.14 8.09 22.95
CA HIS A 347 -20.16 8.46 21.95
C HIS A 347 -19.60 9.85 22.24
N ALA A 348 -18.34 10.11 21.87
CA ALA A 348 -17.71 11.43 22.03
C ALA A 348 -16.65 11.72 20.95
N GLY A 349 -16.33 13.01 20.76
CA GLY A 349 -15.25 13.49 19.89
C GLY A 349 -15.60 13.55 18.40
N ASP A 350 -14.77 14.26 17.62
CA ASP A 350 -15.04 14.62 16.21
C ASP A 350 -13.92 14.23 15.22
N ASP A 351 -12.89 13.53 15.70
CA ASP A 351 -11.72 13.17 14.89
C ASP A 351 -11.94 11.93 14.04
N ALA A 352 -11.15 11.79 12.96
CA ALA A 352 -11.09 10.54 12.21
C ALA A 352 -10.41 9.43 13.03
N ALA A 353 -10.73 8.18 12.73
CA ALA A 353 -10.11 7.04 13.39
C ALA A 353 -8.59 7.07 13.14
N GLY A 354 -7.81 7.07 14.22
CA GLY A 354 -6.37 6.86 14.17
C GLY A 354 -6.01 5.38 14.12
N TYR A 355 -4.71 5.10 14.06
CA TYR A 355 -4.15 3.74 14.13
C TYR A 355 -3.66 3.42 15.55
N SER A 356 -4.46 3.80 16.55
CA SER A 356 -4.17 3.59 17.97
C SER A 356 -5.32 2.88 18.67
N ALA A 357 -5.02 2.24 19.81
CA ALA A 357 -6.01 1.60 20.66
C ALA A 357 -6.33 2.52 21.86
N PRO A 358 -7.60 2.62 22.29
CA PRO A 358 -7.93 3.41 23.48
C PRO A 358 -7.29 2.79 24.73
N CYS A 359 -6.90 3.61 25.70
CA CYS A 359 -6.43 3.14 27.01
C CYS A 359 -7.13 3.89 28.14
N LEU A 360 -7.18 3.25 29.32
CA LEU A 360 -7.62 3.89 30.55
C LEU A 360 -6.39 4.45 31.26
N MET A 361 -6.47 5.71 31.70
CA MET A 361 -5.41 6.35 32.48
C MET A 361 -6.01 7.24 33.56
N ASP A 362 -5.43 7.19 34.76
CA ASP A 362 -5.73 8.14 35.81
C ASP A 362 -4.94 9.44 35.60
N LEU A 363 -5.64 10.51 35.30
CA LEU A 363 -5.06 11.84 35.11
C LEU A 363 -5.61 12.78 36.20
N ALA A 364 -4.71 13.29 37.04
CA ALA A 364 -5.06 14.14 38.18
C ALA A 364 -6.15 13.53 39.10
N GLY A 365 -6.12 12.21 39.30
CA GLY A 365 -7.08 11.48 40.13
C GLY A 365 -8.43 11.20 39.47
N VAL A 366 -8.57 11.47 38.17
CA VAL A 366 -9.77 11.17 37.40
C VAL A 366 -9.46 10.09 36.37
N PRO A 367 -10.22 8.97 36.33
CA PRO A 367 -10.08 7.97 35.30
C PRO A 367 -10.58 8.52 33.96
N GLN A 368 -9.73 8.49 32.94
CA GLN A 368 -10.03 9.00 31.61
C GLN A 368 -9.69 7.97 30.54
N VAL A 369 -10.53 7.90 29.52
CA VAL A 369 -10.23 7.15 28.30
C VAL A 369 -9.46 8.04 27.36
N LEU A 370 -8.24 7.63 27.03
CA LEU A 370 -7.37 8.33 26.09
C LEU A 370 -7.34 7.59 24.76
N ILE A 371 -7.37 8.36 23.66
CA ILE A 371 -7.23 7.84 22.30
C ILE A 371 -6.44 8.84 21.46
N PHE A 372 -5.48 8.34 20.67
CA PHE A 372 -4.77 9.16 19.70
C PHE A 372 -5.41 8.99 18.33
N ASN A 373 -6.26 9.93 17.96
CA ASN A 373 -6.97 9.92 16.70
C ASN A 373 -6.33 10.81 15.64
N ARG A 374 -6.70 10.60 14.38
CA ARG A 374 -6.23 11.43 13.28
C ARG A 374 -7.02 12.72 13.28
N HIS A 375 -6.36 13.82 13.61
CA HIS A 375 -6.93 15.15 13.41
C HIS A 375 -7.34 15.28 11.94
N ARG A 376 -8.59 15.70 11.73
CA ARG A 376 -9.14 15.91 10.38
C ARG A 376 -8.68 17.22 9.77
#